data_AF-A0A7S2CBV5-F1
#
_entry.id   AF-A0A7S2CBV5-F1
#
_cell.length_a   1.000
_cell.length_b   1.000
_cell.length_c   1.000
_cell.angle_alpha   90.00
_cell.angle_beta   90.00
_cell.angle_gamma   90.00
#
_symmetry.space_group_name_H-M   'P 1'
#
loop_
_entity.id
_entity.type
_entity.pdbx_description
1 polymer ?
#
loop_
_entity_poly.entity_id
_entity_poly.type
_entity_poly.pdbx_seq_one_letter_code
_entity_poly.pdbx_strand_id
1 'polypeptide(L)'
;RGARGLVRCRAIAAAASSTAKTRTQRLLETLPDAKDAASGAGAAGSYAGLQGIDKAWARIRSPEPPPVPPTFVQEVDGPLPGGAEPEFDVIVCGGTLGIFVASALQRRGLRICVLERGRLAGRSQEWNISLKEMEEL
;
A
#
# COMPACT_ATOMS: atom_id res chain seq x y z
N ARG A 1 50.66 0.02 -33.88
CA ARG A 1 49.19 -0.14 -34.08
C ARG A 1 48.76 -1.42 -33.36
N GLY A 2 48.23 -1.33 -32.15
CA GLY A 2 47.80 -2.49 -31.37
C GLY A 2 46.32 -2.35 -31.01
N ALA A 3 45.46 -3.10 -31.69
CA ALA A 3 44.03 -3.09 -31.43
C ALA A 3 43.74 -3.89 -30.16
N ARG A 4 43.32 -3.21 -29.08
CA ARG A 4 42.77 -3.87 -27.88
C ARG A 4 41.35 -4.34 -28.20
N GLY A 5 41.17 -5.65 -28.30
CA GLY A 5 39.84 -6.26 -28.43
C GLY A 5 39.03 -6.04 -27.15
N LEU A 6 37.90 -5.34 -27.28
CA LEU A 6 36.90 -5.21 -26.22
C LEU A 6 36.11 -6.52 -26.12
N VAL A 7 36.37 -7.29 -25.06
CA VAL A 7 35.55 -8.45 -24.70
C VAL A 7 34.27 -7.94 -24.04
N ARG A 8 33.15 -8.01 -24.78
CA ARG A 8 31.81 -7.79 -24.20
C ARG A 8 31.33 -9.09 -23.56
N CYS A 9 31.45 -9.20 -22.23
CA CYS A 9 30.74 -10.22 -21.47
C CYS A 9 29.25 -9.85 -21.43
N ARG A 10 28.41 -10.64 -22.09
CA ARG A 10 26.95 -10.56 -21.96
C ARG A 10 26.53 -11.50 -20.84
N ALA A 11 25.98 -10.98 -19.75
CA ALA A 11 25.39 -11.82 -18.71
C ALA A 11 24.15 -12.51 -19.31
N ILE A 12 24.26 -13.81 -19.58
CA ILE A 12 23.11 -14.65 -19.92
C ILE A 12 22.51 -15.06 -18.58
N ALA A 13 21.48 -14.34 -18.13
CA ALA A 13 20.67 -14.79 -17.00
C ALA A 13 19.74 -15.92 -17.47
N ALA A 14 20.30 -17.10 -17.72
CA ALA A 14 19.51 -18.33 -17.75
C ALA A 14 19.33 -18.76 -16.29
N ALA A 15 18.27 -18.26 -15.64
CA ALA A 15 17.88 -18.75 -14.33
C ALA A 15 17.44 -20.21 -14.49
N ALA A 16 18.31 -21.15 -14.13
CA ALA A 16 17.91 -22.53 -13.91
C ALA A 16 16.81 -22.52 -12.82
N SER A 17 15.62 -23.01 -13.18
CA SER A 17 14.51 -23.16 -12.25
C SER A 17 14.84 -24.26 -11.24
N SER A 18 15.62 -23.90 -10.22
CA SER A 18 15.85 -24.70 -9.03
C SER A 18 14.58 -24.66 -8.17
N THR A 19 13.99 -25.83 -7.92
CA THR A 19 12.86 -26.02 -7.00
C THR A 19 13.21 -25.79 -5.52
N ALA A 20 14.51 -25.66 -5.19
CA ALA A 20 14.94 -25.39 -3.82
C ALA A 20 14.70 -23.93 -3.44
N LYS A 21 14.02 -23.70 -2.30
CA LYS A 21 13.80 -22.37 -1.72
C LYS A 21 15.12 -21.63 -1.53
N THR A 22 15.15 -20.35 -1.92
CA THR A 22 16.32 -19.50 -1.70
C THR A 22 16.60 -19.30 -0.21
N ARG A 23 17.84 -18.92 0.14
CA ARG A 23 18.19 -18.62 1.55
C ARG A 23 17.32 -17.50 2.12
N THR A 24 17.04 -16.47 1.33
CA THR A 24 16.17 -15.34 1.68
C THR A 24 14.74 -15.78 1.92
N GLN A 25 14.19 -16.63 1.03
CA GLN A 25 12.86 -17.19 1.21
C GLN A 25 12.75 -17.95 2.53
N ARG A 26 13.72 -18.84 2.83
CA ARG A 26 13.72 -19.60 4.08
C ARG A 26 13.78 -18.70 5.32
N LEU A 27 14.65 -17.68 5.31
CA LEU A 27 14.78 -16.75 6.43
C LEU A 27 13.48 -15.98 6.69
N LEU A 28 12.88 -15.42 5.65
CA LEU A 28 11.67 -14.61 5.80
C LEU A 28 10.43 -15.45 6.13
N GLU A 29 10.37 -16.71 5.70
CA GLU A 29 9.31 -17.65 6.11
C GLU A 29 9.47 -18.11 7.57
N THR A 30 10.69 -18.04 8.13
CA THR A 30 10.93 -18.39 9.55
C THR A 30 10.74 -17.21 10.50
N LEU A 31 10.73 -15.98 9.98
CA LEU A 31 10.36 -14.83 10.80
C LEU A 31 8.89 -14.99 11.20
N PRO A 32 8.54 -14.75 12.47
CA PRO A 32 7.14 -14.70 12.84
C PRO A 32 6.45 -13.70 11.93
N ASP A 33 5.29 -14.08 11.36
CA ASP A 33 4.38 -13.10 10.77
C ASP A 33 4.24 -12.03 11.83
N ALA A 34 4.80 -10.84 11.57
CA ALA A 34 4.68 -9.75 12.49
C ALA A 34 3.17 -9.48 12.55
N LYS A 35 2.53 -9.98 13.62
CA LYS A 35 1.08 -9.85 13.82
C LYS A 35 0.68 -8.38 13.88
N ASP A 36 1.67 -7.52 14.12
CA ASP A 36 1.61 -6.06 14.10
C ASP A 36 2.43 -5.45 12.96
N ALA A 37 2.78 -6.23 11.91
CA ALA A 37 3.32 -5.69 10.68
C ALA A 37 2.36 -4.63 10.20
N ALA A 38 2.85 -3.39 10.20
CA ALA A 38 2.21 -2.21 9.68
C ALA A 38 1.48 -2.55 8.36
N SER A 39 0.18 -2.82 8.42
CA SER A 39 -0.62 -3.11 7.21
C SER A 39 -0.86 -1.85 6.36
N GLY A 40 -0.38 -0.69 6.82
CA GLY A 40 -0.35 0.57 6.09
C GLY A 40 0.86 0.71 5.18
N ALA A 41 0.76 1.66 4.24
CA ALA A 41 1.84 2.20 3.39
C ALA A 41 2.94 1.21 2.92
N GLY A 42 2.56 -0.02 2.55
CA GLY A 42 3.48 -0.96 1.91
C GLY A 42 4.41 -1.75 2.86
N ALA A 43 4.18 -1.74 4.17
CA ALA A 43 4.97 -2.52 5.12
C ALA A 43 4.56 -4.00 5.14
N ALA A 44 4.71 -4.66 3.98
CA ALA A 44 4.62 -6.10 3.89
C ALA A 44 6.02 -6.68 4.14
N GLY A 45 6.43 -6.73 5.42
CA GLY A 45 7.70 -7.35 5.85
C GLY A 45 7.76 -8.87 5.63
N SER A 46 6.70 -9.47 5.10
CA SER A 46 6.62 -10.88 4.75
C SER A 46 7.24 -11.15 3.38
N TYR A 47 7.68 -12.40 3.17
CA TYR A 47 8.19 -12.84 1.86
C TYR A 47 7.18 -12.61 0.73
N ALA A 48 5.89 -12.89 0.98
CA ALA A 48 4.82 -12.64 0.03
C ALA A 48 4.66 -11.14 -0.30
N GLY A 49 4.89 -10.27 0.68
CA GLY A 49 4.95 -8.83 0.52
C GLY A 49 6.00 -8.38 -0.49
N LEU A 50 7.23 -8.84 -0.30
CA LEU A 50 8.34 -8.55 -1.20
C LEU A 50 8.07 -9.08 -2.62
N GLN A 51 7.53 -10.29 -2.76
CA GLN A 51 7.12 -10.82 -4.06
C GLN A 51 6.06 -9.94 -4.74
N GLY A 52 5.14 -9.36 -3.96
CA GLY A 52 4.15 -8.42 -4.46
C GLY A 52 4.79 -7.13 -5.00
N ILE A 53 5.75 -6.58 -4.25
CA ILE A 53 6.53 -5.39 -4.64
C ILE A 53 7.34 -5.67 -5.91
N ASP A 54 8.02 -6.81 -6.00
CA ASP A 54 8.78 -7.20 -7.19
C ASP A 54 7.90 -7.29 -8.44
N LYS A 55 6.70 -7.87 -8.31
CA LYS A 55 5.72 -7.92 -9.41
C LYS A 55 5.23 -6.54 -9.81
N ALA A 56 4.96 -5.66 -8.84
CA ALA A 56 4.56 -4.28 -9.10
C ALA A 56 5.68 -3.52 -9.81
N TRP A 57 6.93 -3.68 -9.37
CA TRP A 57 8.11 -3.08 -9.97
C TRP A 57 8.37 -3.57 -11.39
N ALA A 58 8.22 -4.87 -11.64
CA ALA A 58 8.31 -5.43 -12.98
C ALA A 58 7.24 -4.84 -13.92
N ARG A 59 6.01 -4.66 -13.43
CA ARG A 59 4.92 -4.04 -14.20
C ARG A 59 5.20 -2.58 -14.55
N ILE A 60 5.72 -1.79 -13.60
CA ILE A 60 6.07 -0.38 -13.84
C ILE A 60 7.17 -0.24 -14.91
N ARG A 61 8.09 -1.19 -14.97
CA ARG A 61 9.16 -1.22 -15.98
C ARG A 61 8.74 -1.86 -17.31
N SER A 62 7.55 -2.44 -17.40
CA SER A 62 7.02 -2.97 -18.64
C SER A 62 6.73 -1.82 -19.62
N PRO A 63 6.98 -1.96 -20.92
CA PRO A 63 6.54 -1.00 -21.92
C PRO A 63 5.01 -1.04 -22.13
N GLU A 64 4.33 -2.04 -21.56
CA GLU A 64 2.87 -2.15 -21.65
C GLU A 64 2.19 -1.02 -20.88
N PRO A 65 1.14 -0.40 -21.47
CA PRO A 65 0.38 0.62 -20.77
C PRO A 65 -0.28 0.02 -19.52
N PRO A 66 -0.35 0.77 -18.41
CA PRO A 66 -1.06 0.30 -17.22
C PRO A 66 -2.53 0.05 -17.54
N PRO A 67 -3.18 -0.91 -16.86
CA PRO A 67 -4.61 -1.12 -17.01
C PRO A 67 -5.36 0.16 -16.64
N VAL A 68 -6.44 0.45 -17.37
CA VAL A 68 -7.30 1.60 -17.07
C VAL A 68 -7.86 1.42 -15.65
N PRO A 69 -7.65 2.37 -14.73
CA PRO A 69 -8.17 2.25 -13.38
C PRO A 69 -9.70 2.26 -13.41
N PRO A 70 -10.38 1.45 -12.58
CA PRO A 70 -11.83 1.51 -12.48
C PRO A 70 -12.28 2.87 -11.95
N THR A 71 -13.40 3.38 -12.46
CA THR A 71 -14.02 4.58 -11.92
C THR A 71 -14.81 4.20 -10.66
N PHE A 72 -14.25 4.53 -9.49
CA PHE A 72 -14.89 4.25 -8.20
C PHE A 72 -15.70 5.43 -7.66
N VAL A 73 -15.46 6.64 -8.18
CA VAL A 73 -16.15 7.86 -7.75
C VAL A 73 -17.05 8.31 -8.89
N GLN A 74 -18.33 8.49 -8.58
CA GLN A 74 -19.32 9.06 -9.48
C GLN A 74 -19.90 10.29 -8.80
N GLU A 75 -19.86 11.42 -9.48
CA GLU A 75 -20.53 12.64 -9.05
C GLU A 75 -21.94 12.63 -9.63
N VAL A 76 -22.94 12.85 -8.78
CA VAL A 76 -24.34 12.89 -9.18
C VAL A 76 -24.94 14.17 -8.65
N ASP A 77 -25.41 15.02 -9.56
CA ASP A 77 -26.21 16.18 -9.21
C ASP A 77 -27.67 15.74 -9.03
N GLY A 78 -28.05 15.43 -7.79
CA GLY A 78 -29.42 15.03 -7.46
C GLY A 78 -29.49 13.89 -6.45
N PRO A 79 -30.67 13.23 -6.34
CA PRO A 79 -30.86 12.11 -5.43
C PRO A 79 -29.88 10.97 -5.72
N LEU A 80 -29.38 10.32 -4.68
CA LEU A 80 -28.54 9.14 -4.85
C LEU A 80 -29.32 8.04 -5.63
N PRO A 81 -28.61 7.20 -6.41
CA PRO A 81 -29.24 6.07 -7.09
C PRO A 81 -30.07 5.23 -6.12
N GLY A 82 -31.35 5.05 -6.43
CA GLY A 82 -32.32 4.36 -5.56
C GLY A 82 -33.11 5.27 -4.62
N GLY A 83 -32.94 6.60 -4.68
CA GLY A 83 -33.73 7.57 -3.91
C GLY A 83 -33.43 7.57 -2.41
N ALA A 84 -32.28 7.02 -2.01
CA ALA A 84 -31.86 6.99 -0.62
C ALA A 84 -31.30 8.35 -0.20
N GLU A 85 -31.62 8.78 1.01
CA GLU A 85 -30.97 9.91 1.65
C GLU A 85 -29.55 9.51 2.11
N PRO A 86 -28.56 10.43 2.05
CA PRO A 86 -27.23 10.16 2.58
C PRO A 86 -27.27 9.81 4.07
N GLU A 87 -26.76 8.63 4.44
CA GLU A 87 -26.64 8.21 5.85
C GLU A 87 -25.55 8.98 6.60
N PHE A 88 -24.52 9.41 5.88
CA PHE A 88 -23.38 10.15 6.40
C PHE A 88 -23.18 11.44 5.62
N ASP A 89 -22.67 12.46 6.32
CA ASP A 89 -22.35 13.75 5.73
C ASP A 89 -20.91 13.74 5.18
N VAL A 90 -20.00 12.97 5.80
CA VAL A 90 -18.60 12.81 5.37
C VAL A 90 -18.15 11.36 5.50
N ILE A 91 -17.43 10.87 4.49
CA ILE A 91 -16.73 9.59 4.52
C ILE A 91 -15.22 9.86 4.52
N VAL A 92 -14.51 9.30 5.50
CA VAL A 92 -13.05 9.39 5.61
C VAL A 92 -12.42 8.06 5.21
N CYS A 93 -11.72 8.05 4.07
CA CYS A 93 -10.98 6.89 3.58
C CYS A 93 -9.60 6.81 4.24
N GLY A 94 -9.41 5.84 5.13
CA GLY A 94 -8.19 5.59 5.89
C GLY A 94 -8.38 5.92 7.36
N GLY A 95 -8.36 4.89 8.20
CA GLY A 95 -8.65 5.01 9.63
C GLY A 95 -7.44 5.30 10.50
N THR A 96 -6.22 5.21 9.97
CA THR A 96 -4.99 5.40 10.77
C THR A 96 -4.83 6.85 11.21
N LEU A 97 -4.77 7.77 10.23
CA LEU A 97 -4.75 9.22 10.48
C LEU A 97 -6.13 9.85 10.44
N GLY A 98 -6.97 9.36 9.53
CA GLY A 98 -8.27 9.97 9.27
C GLY A 98 -9.20 9.94 10.48
N ILE A 99 -8.94 9.07 11.46
CA ILE A 99 -9.74 9.01 12.69
C ILE A 99 -9.68 10.31 13.51
N PHE A 100 -8.57 11.06 13.47
CA PHE A 100 -8.47 12.35 14.17
C PHE A 100 -9.40 13.39 13.55
N VAL A 101 -9.36 13.51 12.22
CA VAL A 101 -10.24 14.43 11.46
C VAL A 101 -11.70 13.99 11.59
N ALA A 102 -11.98 12.70 11.45
CA ALA A 102 -13.31 12.12 11.63
C ALA A 102 -13.88 12.46 13.01
N SER A 103 -13.07 12.31 14.07
CA SER A 103 -13.48 12.65 15.44
C SER A 103 -13.72 14.14 15.61
N ALA A 104 -12.87 15.00 15.03
CA ALA A 104 -13.05 16.45 15.08
C ALA A 104 -14.35 16.89 14.38
N LEU A 105 -14.66 16.31 13.22
CA LEU A 105 -15.91 16.58 12.48
C LEU A 105 -17.14 16.02 13.20
N GLN A 106 -17.04 14.83 13.79
CA GLN A 106 -18.11 14.25 14.60
C GLN A 106 -18.44 15.16 15.81
N ARG A 107 -17.43 15.75 16.45
CA ARG A 107 -17.62 16.74 17.54
C ARG A 107 -18.33 18.02 17.09
N ARG A 108 -18.39 18.31 15.79
CA ARG A 108 -19.17 19.41 15.20
C ARG A 108 -20.61 19.01 14.86
N GLY A 109 -21.02 17.78 15.19
CA GLY A 109 -22.38 17.28 14.98
C GLY A 109 -22.63 16.60 13.65
N LEU A 110 -21.59 16.35 12.85
CA LEU A 110 -21.70 15.66 11.56
C LEU A 110 -21.76 14.14 11.74
N ARG A 111 -22.51 13.46 10.86
CA ARG A 111 -22.53 11.99 10.74
C ARG A 111 -21.35 11.54 9.89
N ILE A 112 -20.40 10.84 10.50
CA ILE A 112 -19.14 10.47 9.86
C ILE A 112 -19.03 8.96 9.71
N CYS A 113 -18.60 8.49 8.54
CA CYS A 113 -18.18 7.11 8.31
C CYS A 113 -16.67 7.05 8.06
N VAL A 114 -15.98 6.08 8.65
CA VAL A 114 -14.55 5.83 8.41
C VAL A 114 -14.40 4.51 7.69
N LEU A 115 -13.83 4.55 6.49
CA LEU A 115 -13.57 3.38 5.66
C LEU A 115 -12.10 3.00 5.76
N GLU A 116 -11.79 1.77 6.14
CA GLU A 116 -10.42 1.27 6.24
C GLU A 116 -10.33 -0.11 5.58
N ARG A 117 -9.20 -0.42 4.95
CA ARG A 117 -9.00 -1.71 4.28
C ARG A 117 -8.90 -2.86 5.29
N GLY A 118 -8.27 -2.59 6.43
CA GLY A 118 -8.11 -3.55 7.52
C GLY A 118 -9.01 -3.26 8.71
N ARG A 119 -8.76 -3.97 9.82
CA ARG A 119 -9.40 -3.65 11.09
C ARG A 119 -8.94 -2.27 11.56
N LEU A 120 -9.90 -1.42 11.97
CA LEU A 120 -9.62 -0.17 12.64
C LEU A 120 -9.13 -0.46 14.07
N ALA A 121 -7.82 -0.37 14.28
CA ALA A 121 -7.18 -0.63 15.56
C ALA A 121 -5.87 0.16 15.64
N GLY A 122 -5.39 0.38 16.88
CA GLY A 122 -4.01 0.86 17.09
C GLY A 122 -3.01 -0.11 16.46
N ARG A 123 -1.98 0.42 15.82
CA ARG A 123 -0.90 -0.35 15.18
C ARG A 123 0.42 0.06 15.82
N SER A 124 1.37 -0.87 15.94
CA SER A 124 2.77 -0.56 16.28
C SER A 124 3.50 0.03 15.07
N GLN A 125 2.92 1.07 14.49
CA GLN A 125 3.58 1.89 13.47
C GLN A 125 4.32 3.00 14.19
N GLU A 126 5.61 3.11 13.93
CA GLU A 126 6.33 4.35 14.22
C GLU A 126 5.81 5.42 13.27
N TRP A 127 5.37 6.53 13.85
CA TRP A 127 4.98 7.68 13.10
C TRP A 127 6.21 8.53 12.86
N ASN A 128 6.49 8.84 11.61
CA ASN A 128 7.48 9.85 11.25
C ASN A 128 6.88 11.24 11.53
N ILE A 129 6.51 11.53 12.78
CA ILE A 129 6.00 12.81 13.24
C ILE A 129 6.70 13.16 14.56
N SER A 130 7.12 14.41 14.69
CA SER A 130 7.64 14.95 15.94
C SER A 130 6.50 15.27 16.91
N LEU A 131 6.80 15.33 18.21
CA LEU A 131 5.83 15.75 19.22
C LEU A 131 5.27 17.16 18.93
N LYS A 132 6.12 18.07 18.44
CA LYS A 132 5.73 19.43 18.07
C LYS A 132 4.65 19.43 16.98
N GLU A 133 4.85 18.65 15.92
CA GLU A 133 3.87 18.53 14.83
C GLU A 133 2.55 17.92 15.34
N MET A 134 2.59 17.04 16.35
CA MET A 134 1.37 16.51 16.97
C MET A 134 0.59 17.55 17.78
N GLU A 135 1.29 18.48 18.45
CA GLU A 135 0.66 19.57 19.23
C GLU A 135 0.06 20.68 18.35
N GLU A 136 0.53 20.81 17.10
CA GLU A 136 0.04 21.80 16.14
C GLU A 136 -1.19 21.33 15.34
N LEU A 137 -1.63 20.06 15.48
CA LEU A 137 -2.83 19.48 14.86
C LEU A 137 -4.12 19.80 15.61
#